data_AF-A0A2U1C875-F1
#
_entry.id   AF-A0A2U1C875-F1
#
_cell.length_a   1.000
_cell.length_b   1.000
_cell.length_c   1.000
_cell.angle_alpha   90.00
_cell.angle_beta   90.00
_cell.angle_gamma   90.00
#
_symmetry.space_group_name_H-M   'P 1'
#
loop_
_entity.id
_entity.type
_entity.pdbx_description
1 polymer ?
#
loop_
_entity_poly.entity_id
_entity_poly.type
_entity_poly.pdbx_seq_one_letter_code
_entity_poly.pdbx_strand_id
1 'polypeptide(L)'
;MIPRRSLLTIFALVLALHALVLGVALPDWGASQAAPIPRFMTRTIAAPAPVAAPAAVETTAQTTKTAVRAVRKKPRPATPRPASADAKETSLPPPPSTALESPEVVAAADLETPGMPHEEAVATPAAAAASAPADEAPAAKAAPGSAIAIAPPGADDAPGSTQPAPVLLPAPARLGFDVTGQAKGFQYSARAELVWQHDGQQYQARQEISVLFLGSRSQTSVGELTPLGLQPRRFGDRSRSEKAAHFDFAQGQVSFSANTPSAPIAPGAQDRLSVFVQLGAMLAAAPEHYPAGTQISIPTVSARAADTWVFTVGETEQLDLPMGHIRAVPLQRLPRRDYDQKAQLWLAPELGYLPVRIRITQSNGDYAELSLRERAAP
;
A
#
# COMPACT_ATOMS: atom_id res chain seq x y z
N MET A 1 17.88 35.03 -41.40
CA MET A 1 18.34 35.85 -40.25
C MET A 1 17.19 36.77 -39.87
N ILE A 2 16.52 36.52 -38.75
CA ILE A 2 15.37 37.37 -38.31
C ILE A 2 15.94 38.74 -37.91
N PRO A 3 15.41 39.86 -38.43
CA PRO A 3 15.92 41.18 -38.10
C PRO A 3 15.73 41.46 -36.61
N ARG A 4 16.76 41.98 -35.95
CA ARG A 4 16.79 42.25 -34.48
C ARG A 4 15.56 43.03 -33.98
N ARG A 5 14.96 43.87 -34.84
CA ARG A 5 13.73 44.62 -34.54
C ARG A 5 12.51 43.71 -34.36
N SER A 6 12.38 42.64 -35.16
CA SER A 6 11.29 41.67 -35.02
C SER A 6 11.43 40.82 -33.76
N LEU A 7 12.65 40.56 -33.31
CA LEU A 7 12.89 39.83 -32.05
C LEU A 7 12.47 40.68 -30.84
N LEU A 8 12.80 41.97 -30.86
CA LEU A 8 12.42 42.92 -29.81
C LEU A 8 10.89 43.12 -29.73
N THR A 9 10.20 43.18 -30.87
CA THR A 9 8.74 43.30 -30.88
C THR A 9 8.05 42.05 -30.33
N ILE A 10 8.55 40.86 -30.67
CA ILE A 10 8.01 39.61 -30.14
C ILE A 10 8.25 39.52 -28.64
N PHE A 11 9.45 39.87 -28.16
CA PHE A 11 9.76 39.88 -26.73
C PHE A 11 8.85 40.84 -25.95
N ALA A 12 8.66 42.07 -26.45
CA ALA A 12 7.77 43.05 -25.82
C ALA A 12 6.31 42.57 -25.79
N LEU A 13 5.84 41.93 -26.86
CA LEU A 13 4.48 41.41 -26.97
C LEU A 13 4.24 40.24 -26.00
N VAL A 14 5.21 39.32 -25.88
CA VAL A 14 5.15 38.21 -24.91
C VAL A 14 5.15 38.74 -23.48
N LEU A 15 5.94 39.78 -23.18
CA LEU A 15 6.02 40.36 -21.84
C LEU A 15 4.74 41.11 -21.47
N ALA A 16 4.13 41.82 -22.42
CA ALA A 16 2.82 42.44 -22.25
C ALA A 16 1.70 41.40 -22.04
N LEU A 17 1.76 40.26 -22.75
CA LEU A 17 0.81 39.17 -22.56
C LEU A 17 0.96 38.54 -21.17
N HIS A 18 2.18 38.33 -20.68
CA HIS A 18 2.42 37.85 -19.32
C HIS A 18 1.88 38.83 -18.27
N ALA A 19 2.12 40.13 -18.45
CA ALA A 19 1.60 41.16 -17.54
C ALA A 19 0.06 41.21 -17.54
N LEU A 20 -0.58 40.97 -18.68
CA LEU A 20 -2.05 40.91 -18.79
C LEU A 20 -2.61 39.66 -18.09
N VAL A 21 -1.97 38.50 -18.24
CA VAL A 21 -2.37 37.27 -17.54
C VAL A 21 -2.18 37.40 -16.02
N LEU A 22 -1.08 38.02 -15.60
CA LEU A 22 -0.81 38.29 -14.18
C LEU A 22 -1.75 39.38 -13.60
N GLY A 23 -2.17 40.35 -14.40
CA GLY A 23 -3.08 41.42 -13.99
C GLY A 23 -4.55 41.00 -13.89
N VAL A 24 -4.97 39.97 -14.63
CA VAL A 24 -6.34 39.42 -14.58
C VAL A 24 -6.51 38.42 -13.41
N ALA A 25 -5.43 38.05 -12.72
CA ALA A 25 -5.42 37.06 -11.64
C ALA A 25 -5.06 37.66 -10.26
N LEU A 26 -5.40 38.92 -10.00
CA LEU A 26 -5.46 39.44 -8.63
C LEU A 26 -6.90 39.33 -8.12
N PRO A 27 -7.27 38.30 -7.33
CA PRO A 27 -8.45 38.42 -6.49
C PRO A 27 -8.21 39.55 -5.50
N ASP A 28 -9.18 40.47 -5.39
CA ASP A 28 -9.21 41.50 -4.37
C ASP A 28 -8.88 40.88 -3.01
N TRP A 29 -7.70 41.16 -2.48
CA TRP A 29 -7.39 40.93 -1.07
C TRP A 29 -8.07 42.03 -0.25
N GLY A 30 -9.40 42.09 -0.36
CA GLY A 30 -10.26 42.79 0.57
C GLY A 30 -10.07 42.14 1.93
N ALA A 31 -9.73 42.97 2.92
CA ALA A 31 -9.49 42.59 4.30
C ALA A 31 -10.52 41.55 4.81
N SER A 32 -10.13 40.27 4.80
CA SER A 32 -10.87 39.26 5.53
C SER A 32 -10.60 39.47 7.01
N GLN A 33 -11.61 39.99 7.69
CA GLN A 33 -11.68 40.03 9.14
C GLN A 33 -11.35 38.63 9.69
N ALA A 34 -10.40 38.56 10.61
CA ALA A 34 -10.07 37.34 11.33
C ALA A 34 -11.34 36.79 11.99
N ALA A 35 -11.75 35.60 11.59
CA ALA A 35 -12.78 34.85 12.31
C ALA A 35 -12.27 34.57 13.74
N PRO A 36 -13.09 34.78 14.78
CA PRO A 36 -12.65 34.50 16.15
C PRO A 36 -12.40 33.01 16.34
N ILE A 37 -11.18 32.69 16.78
CA ILE A 37 -10.75 31.35 17.18
C ILE A 37 -11.70 30.86 18.30
N PRO A 38 -12.31 29.67 18.20
CA PRO A 38 -13.09 29.12 19.30
C PRO A 38 -12.16 28.85 20.49
N ARG A 39 -12.33 29.63 21.56
CA ARG A 39 -11.62 29.43 22.81
C ARG A 39 -12.26 28.22 23.51
N PHE A 40 -11.45 27.22 23.83
CA PHE A 40 -11.88 26.10 24.67
C PHE A 40 -12.40 26.65 26.01
N MET A 41 -13.70 26.48 26.26
CA MET A 41 -14.28 26.69 27.59
C MET A 41 -14.01 25.45 28.44
N THR A 42 -13.04 25.53 29.34
CA THR A 42 -12.91 24.60 30.46
C THR A 42 -14.01 24.91 31.48
N ARG A 43 -15.09 24.11 31.46
CA ARG A 43 -16.04 24.09 32.57
C ARG A 43 -15.45 23.21 33.68
N THR A 44 -15.02 23.83 34.77
CA THR A 44 -14.58 23.14 35.98
C THR A 44 -15.73 22.30 36.53
N ILE A 45 -15.56 20.97 36.58
CA ILE A 45 -16.45 20.07 37.29
C ILE A 45 -15.99 20.04 38.75
N ALA A 46 -16.86 20.46 39.67
CA ALA A 46 -16.62 20.35 41.09
C ALA A 46 -16.65 18.87 41.51
N ALA A 47 -15.65 18.45 42.29
CA ALA A 47 -15.57 17.10 42.83
C ALA A 47 -16.72 16.85 43.83
N PRO A 48 -17.40 15.68 43.79
CA PRO A 48 -18.40 15.33 44.79
C PRO A 48 -17.72 15.05 46.14
N ALA A 49 -18.32 15.55 47.22
CA ALA A 49 -17.86 15.37 48.59
C ALA A 49 -17.91 13.88 49.02
N PRO A 50 -16.99 13.42 49.89
CA PRO A 50 -16.97 12.05 50.36
C PRO A 50 -18.16 11.80 51.29
N VAL A 51 -19.03 10.86 50.93
CA VAL A 51 -20.08 10.35 51.80
C VAL A 51 -19.45 9.41 52.82
N ALA A 52 -19.70 9.70 54.10
CA ALA A 52 -19.28 8.91 55.24
C ALA A 52 -19.83 7.48 55.21
N ALA A 53 -19.00 6.54 55.65
CA ALA A 53 -19.32 5.12 55.81
C ALA A 53 -20.49 4.91 56.81
N PRO A 54 -21.44 3.99 56.53
CA PRO A 54 -22.32 3.48 57.56
C PRO A 54 -21.70 2.26 58.26
N ALA A 55 -21.86 2.25 59.57
CA ALA A 55 -21.51 1.19 60.50
C ALA A 55 -22.25 -0.12 60.20
N ALA A 56 -21.59 -1.23 60.58
CA ALA A 56 -22.13 -2.58 60.59
C ALA A 56 -23.30 -2.73 61.58
N VAL A 57 -24.35 -3.47 61.18
CA VAL A 57 -25.10 -4.38 62.08
C VAL A 57 -25.59 -5.61 61.29
N GLU A 58 -25.65 -6.69 62.05
CA GLU A 58 -25.76 -8.13 61.81
C GLU A 58 -27.00 -8.68 61.07
N THR A 59 -26.77 -9.83 60.42
CA THR A 59 -27.54 -11.08 60.37
C THR A 59 -29.06 -11.05 60.56
N THR A 60 -29.80 -11.60 59.57
CA THR A 60 -30.68 -12.78 59.75
C THR A 60 -30.99 -13.42 58.40
N ALA A 61 -30.82 -14.74 58.33
CA ALA A 61 -31.17 -15.59 57.20
C ALA A 61 -32.68 -15.85 57.14
N GLN A 62 -33.27 -15.92 55.93
CA GLN A 62 -34.35 -16.88 55.66
C GLN A 62 -34.59 -17.10 54.16
N THR A 63 -34.62 -18.39 53.83
CA THR A 63 -34.99 -19.10 52.60
C THR A 63 -36.48 -19.03 52.26
N THR A 64 -36.82 -18.98 50.96
CA THR A 64 -37.92 -19.73 50.25
C THR A 64 -37.90 -19.34 48.76
N LYS A 65 -37.51 -20.22 47.81
CA LYS A 65 -38.32 -21.20 47.02
C LYS A 65 -39.44 -20.63 46.12
N THR A 66 -39.37 -21.03 44.83
CA THR A 66 -40.44 -21.14 43.79
C THR A 66 -40.92 -19.81 43.17
N ALA A 67 -41.25 -19.65 41.88
CA ALA A 67 -41.62 -20.60 40.83
C ALA A 67 -41.42 -20.00 39.41
N VAL A 68 -41.30 -20.92 38.45
CA VAL A 68 -41.25 -20.77 36.98
C VAL A 68 -42.60 -20.31 36.42
N ARG A 69 -42.63 -19.45 35.37
CA ARG A 69 -43.55 -19.62 34.22
C ARG A 69 -43.15 -18.82 32.98
N ALA A 70 -42.91 -19.55 31.89
CA ALA A 70 -42.84 -19.08 30.51
C ALA A 70 -44.24 -19.01 29.87
N VAL A 71 -44.46 -18.10 28.91
CA VAL A 71 -45.57 -18.16 27.93
C VAL A 71 -45.08 -17.76 26.53
N ARG A 72 -45.70 -18.42 25.54
CA ARG A 72 -45.32 -18.67 24.14
C ARG A 72 -46.14 -17.81 23.14
N LYS A 73 -45.49 -17.43 22.03
CA LYS A 73 -45.84 -17.51 20.58
C LYS A 73 -47.10 -16.86 19.92
N LYS A 74 -46.79 -16.20 18.76
CA LYS A 74 -47.36 -16.26 17.36
C LYS A 74 -48.49 -15.27 16.94
N PRO A 75 -48.80 -15.06 15.62
CA PRO A 75 -48.00 -14.49 14.50
C PRO A 75 -48.75 -13.46 13.58
N ARG A 76 -48.04 -12.97 12.53
CA ARG A 76 -48.35 -12.11 11.33
C ARG A 76 -49.78 -12.09 10.72
N PRO A 77 -50.12 -11.05 9.93
CA PRO A 77 -50.26 -11.21 8.46
C PRO A 77 -49.70 -10.05 7.59
N ALA A 78 -49.71 -10.23 6.26
CA ALA A 78 -48.94 -9.48 5.25
C ALA A 78 -49.81 -8.72 4.21
N THR A 79 -49.20 -7.68 3.60
CA THR A 79 -49.44 -7.05 2.25
C THR A 79 -50.77 -6.28 2.01
N PRO A 80 -50.87 -5.29 1.07
CA PRO A 80 -50.28 -5.27 -0.29
C PRO A 80 -49.66 -3.94 -0.82
N ARG A 81 -48.94 -4.10 -1.95
CA ARG A 81 -48.44 -3.10 -2.91
C ARG A 81 -49.57 -2.56 -3.80
N PRO A 82 -49.54 -1.30 -4.24
CA PRO A 82 -50.20 -0.86 -5.47
C PRO A 82 -49.21 -0.65 -6.63
N ALA A 83 -49.65 -1.04 -7.82
CA ALA A 83 -49.06 -0.74 -9.13
C ALA A 83 -49.98 0.24 -9.89
N SER A 84 -49.45 0.86 -10.95
CA SER A 84 -50.02 1.86 -11.91
C SER A 84 -49.24 3.18 -11.81
N ALA A 85 -48.87 3.89 -12.88
CA ALA A 85 -49.04 3.71 -14.32
C ALA A 85 -48.03 4.63 -15.06
N ASP A 86 -47.91 4.41 -16.37
CA ASP A 86 -47.23 5.21 -17.38
C ASP A 86 -47.28 6.74 -17.21
N ALA A 87 -46.13 7.38 -17.46
CA ALA A 87 -46.07 8.73 -18.02
C ALA A 87 -44.84 8.88 -18.93
N LYS A 88 -45.12 9.44 -20.11
CA LYS A 88 -44.30 9.55 -21.30
C LYS A 88 -43.49 10.88 -21.28
N GLU A 89 -42.33 10.85 -21.92
CA GLU A 89 -41.57 11.98 -22.52
C GLU A 89 -41.17 13.19 -21.65
N THR A 90 -39.86 13.37 -21.46
CA THR A 90 -39.10 14.51 -22.04
C THR A 90 -37.61 14.23 -21.91
N SER A 91 -36.96 14.03 -23.05
CA SER A 91 -35.52 13.96 -23.23
C SER A 91 -34.91 15.37 -23.19
N LEU A 92 -33.89 15.58 -22.36
CA LEU A 92 -32.96 16.71 -22.46
C LEU A 92 -31.58 16.18 -22.90
N PRO A 93 -30.94 16.80 -23.90
CA PRO A 93 -29.66 16.34 -24.42
C PRO A 93 -28.50 16.68 -23.45
N PRO A 94 -27.44 15.85 -23.38
CA PRO A 94 -26.22 16.20 -22.68
C PRO A 94 -25.45 17.29 -23.44
N PRO A 95 -24.75 18.22 -22.76
CA PRO A 95 -23.94 19.23 -23.42
C PRO A 95 -22.75 18.58 -24.15
N PRO A 96 -22.27 19.18 -25.25
CA PRO A 96 -21.17 18.63 -26.04
C PRO A 96 -19.87 18.63 -25.23
N SER A 97 -19.27 17.44 -25.13
CA SER A 97 -17.89 17.24 -24.68
C SER A 97 -16.92 17.86 -25.68
N THR A 98 -16.52 19.11 -25.44
CA THR A 98 -15.39 19.70 -26.15
C THR A 98 -14.11 19.06 -25.64
N ALA A 99 -13.62 18.08 -26.42
CA ALA A 99 -12.26 17.61 -26.33
C ALA A 99 -11.31 18.78 -26.63
N LEU A 100 -10.63 19.25 -25.59
CA LEU A 100 -9.35 19.94 -25.74
C LEU A 100 -8.28 18.94 -25.38
N GLU A 101 -7.64 18.40 -26.42
CA GLU A 101 -6.35 17.74 -26.31
C GLU A 101 -5.38 18.68 -25.58
N SER A 102 -4.82 18.20 -24.48
CA SER A 102 -3.74 18.84 -23.73
C SER A 102 -2.72 17.76 -23.38
N PRO A 103 -1.42 18.09 -23.40
CA PRO A 103 -0.37 17.15 -23.80
C PRO A 103 -0.15 16.05 -22.76
N GLU A 104 0.09 14.84 -23.28
CA GLU A 104 0.39 13.63 -22.55
C GLU A 104 1.76 13.74 -21.85
N VAL A 105 1.76 14.11 -20.56
CA VAL A 105 2.97 14.05 -19.73
C VAL A 105 2.99 12.73 -18.96
N VAL A 106 3.83 11.85 -19.46
CA VAL A 106 4.16 10.51 -18.97
C VAL A 106 5.04 10.59 -17.72
N ALA A 107 4.43 10.58 -16.54
CA ALA A 107 5.12 10.15 -15.33
C ALA A 107 5.21 8.61 -15.36
N ALA A 108 6.42 8.09 -15.61
CA ALA A 108 6.87 6.70 -15.48
C ALA A 108 5.78 5.63 -15.77
N ALA A 109 5.67 5.36 -17.06
CA ALA A 109 4.83 4.39 -17.74
C ALA A 109 4.44 3.11 -16.95
N ASP A 110 3.13 2.90 -16.86
CA ASP A 110 2.49 1.63 -17.16
C ASP A 110 3.00 1.10 -18.51
N LEU A 111 3.94 0.13 -18.49
CA LEU A 111 4.22 -0.76 -19.61
C LEU A 111 4.50 -2.16 -19.06
N GLU A 112 3.44 -2.87 -18.71
CA GLU A 112 3.45 -4.34 -18.81
C GLU A 112 2.49 -4.70 -19.93
N THR A 113 3.06 -5.20 -21.01
CA THR A 113 2.35 -5.58 -22.24
C THR A 113 1.38 -6.73 -21.96
N PRO A 114 0.16 -6.70 -22.53
CA PRO A 114 -0.77 -7.82 -22.53
C PRO A 114 -0.17 -9.04 -23.26
N GLY A 115 -0.28 -10.21 -22.65
CA GLY A 115 0.00 -11.48 -23.32
C GLY A 115 -0.83 -11.65 -24.58
N MET A 116 -0.21 -12.18 -25.62
CA MET A 116 -0.86 -12.58 -26.87
C MET A 116 -0.51 -14.04 -27.21
N PRO A 117 -1.34 -14.71 -28.02
CA PRO A 117 -1.94 -16.00 -27.68
C PRO A 117 -1.06 -17.21 -28.01
N HIS A 118 -1.31 -18.28 -27.28
CA HIS A 118 -0.86 -19.63 -27.64
C HIS A 118 -1.56 -20.04 -28.93
N GLU A 119 -0.76 -20.33 -29.96
CA GLU A 119 -1.22 -20.79 -31.25
C GLU A 119 -1.65 -22.26 -31.16
N GLU A 120 -2.87 -22.50 -31.61
CA GLU A 120 -3.59 -23.75 -31.62
C GLU A 120 -2.99 -24.69 -32.69
N ALA A 121 -2.30 -25.75 -32.27
CA ALA A 121 -1.94 -26.86 -33.14
C ALA A 121 -2.81 -28.07 -32.81
N VAL A 122 -3.72 -28.37 -33.74
CA VAL A 122 -4.65 -29.49 -33.73
C VAL A 122 -3.90 -30.80 -33.98
N ALA A 123 -4.05 -31.78 -33.08
CA ALA A 123 -3.85 -33.19 -33.39
C ALA A 123 -4.84 -34.09 -32.61
N THR A 124 -5.72 -34.73 -33.38
CA THR A 124 -6.83 -35.65 -33.05
C THR A 124 -6.33 -36.99 -32.45
N PRO A 125 -7.17 -37.77 -31.74
CA PRO A 125 -6.76 -38.58 -30.59
C PRO A 125 -6.45 -40.05 -30.92
N ALA A 126 -5.66 -40.69 -30.08
CA ALA A 126 -5.54 -42.15 -30.02
C ALA A 126 -5.80 -42.64 -28.60
N ALA A 127 -6.85 -43.44 -28.47
CA ALA A 127 -7.23 -44.14 -27.24
C ALA A 127 -6.23 -45.25 -26.90
N ALA A 128 -5.87 -45.35 -25.62
CA ALA A 128 -5.39 -46.58 -25.00
C ALA A 128 -5.79 -46.61 -23.53
N ALA A 129 -6.28 -47.77 -23.11
CA ALA A 129 -7.05 -48.00 -21.91
C ALA A 129 -6.23 -48.13 -20.62
N ALA A 130 -6.93 -47.87 -19.50
CA ALA A 130 -6.86 -48.54 -18.21
C ALA A 130 -5.54 -48.51 -17.42
N SER A 131 -5.57 -47.79 -16.29
CA SER A 131 -5.36 -48.36 -14.94
C SER A 131 -5.66 -47.30 -13.86
N ALA A 132 -6.70 -47.53 -13.06
CA ALA A 132 -6.79 -47.06 -11.67
C ALA A 132 -6.09 -48.13 -10.80
N PRO A 133 -5.40 -47.82 -9.68
CA PRO A 133 -5.97 -47.23 -8.45
C PRO A 133 -5.04 -46.10 -7.91
N ALA A 134 -5.24 -45.39 -6.79
CA ALA A 134 -5.84 -45.71 -5.51
C ALA A 134 -6.26 -44.42 -4.77
N ASP A 135 -7.16 -44.63 -3.83
CA ASP A 135 -7.68 -43.72 -2.81
C ASP A 135 -6.54 -43.06 -2.00
N GLU A 136 -6.25 -41.79 -2.26
CA GLU A 136 -5.44 -40.96 -1.37
C GLU A 136 -6.34 -40.40 -0.27
N ALA A 137 -6.21 -41.00 0.92
CA ALA A 137 -6.72 -40.45 2.15
C ALA A 137 -6.28 -38.98 2.30
N PRO A 138 -7.16 -38.08 2.79
CA PRO A 138 -6.87 -36.66 2.83
C PRO A 138 -5.65 -36.40 3.71
N ALA A 139 -4.61 -35.85 3.09
CA ALA A 139 -3.43 -35.36 3.77
C ALA A 139 -3.87 -34.48 4.94
N ALA A 140 -3.38 -34.85 6.13
CA ALA A 140 -3.55 -34.11 7.35
C ALA A 140 -3.26 -32.63 7.10
N LYS A 141 -4.20 -31.78 7.50
CA LYS A 141 -4.13 -30.33 7.42
C LYS A 141 -2.81 -29.85 8.03
N ALA A 142 -1.83 -29.54 7.18
CA ALA A 142 -0.58 -28.94 7.59
C ALA A 142 -0.92 -27.65 8.34
N ALA A 143 -0.30 -27.45 9.51
CA ALA A 143 -0.34 -26.16 10.18
C ALA A 143 0.09 -25.07 9.17
N PRO A 144 -0.56 -23.90 9.13
CA PRO A 144 -0.25 -22.89 8.13
C PRO A 144 1.16 -22.34 8.40
N GLY A 145 2.15 -22.91 7.71
CA GLY A 145 3.50 -22.37 7.64
C GLY A 145 3.49 -21.02 6.93
N SER A 146 4.53 -20.21 7.17
CA SER A 146 4.73 -18.99 6.41
C SER A 146 5.14 -19.36 4.99
N ALA A 147 4.64 -18.64 3.98
CA ALA A 147 5.14 -18.74 2.62
C ALA A 147 6.43 -17.94 2.40
N ILE A 148 6.89 -17.20 3.42
CA ILE A 148 8.21 -16.58 3.43
C ILE A 148 9.25 -17.68 3.69
N ALA A 149 10.20 -17.84 2.77
CA ALA A 149 11.29 -18.79 2.90
C ALA A 149 12.62 -18.07 3.12
N ILE A 150 13.37 -18.47 4.15
CA ILE A 150 14.67 -17.88 4.50
C ILE A 150 15.76 -18.93 4.27
N ALA A 151 16.72 -18.62 3.39
CA ALA A 151 17.87 -19.46 3.12
C ALA A 151 19.15 -18.81 3.66
N PRO A 152 20.03 -19.57 4.35
CA PRO A 152 21.27 -19.04 4.89
C PRO A 152 22.26 -18.66 3.76
N PRO A 153 23.29 -17.86 4.06
CA PRO A 153 24.31 -17.49 3.08
C PRO A 153 24.97 -18.71 2.43
N GLY A 154 25.15 -18.68 1.11
CA GLY A 154 25.81 -19.75 0.35
C GLY A 154 24.97 -21.00 0.11
N ALA A 155 23.70 -21.02 0.53
CA ALA A 155 22.75 -22.09 0.24
C ALA A 155 22.00 -21.86 -1.08
N ASP A 156 22.73 -21.50 -2.14
CA ASP A 156 22.17 -21.33 -3.47
C ASP A 156 21.51 -22.67 -3.90
N ASP A 157 20.24 -22.61 -4.29
CA ASP A 157 19.34 -23.73 -4.66
C ASP A 157 18.79 -24.63 -3.54
N ALA A 158 19.10 -24.40 -2.26
CA ALA A 158 18.43 -25.11 -1.17
C ALA A 158 17.05 -24.49 -0.85
N PRO A 159 15.99 -25.30 -0.60
CA PRO A 159 14.73 -24.76 -0.13
C PRO A 159 14.92 -24.08 1.23
N GLY A 160 14.62 -22.78 1.29
CA GLY A 160 14.70 -22.00 2.53
C GLY A 160 13.72 -22.50 3.60
N SER A 161 14.01 -22.21 4.86
CA SER A 161 13.10 -22.50 5.97
C SER A 161 11.84 -21.64 5.87
N THR A 162 10.67 -22.29 5.94
CA THR A 162 9.34 -21.66 5.94
C THR A 162 8.74 -21.56 7.36
N GLN A 163 9.57 -21.77 8.39
CA GLN A 163 9.16 -21.55 9.76
C GLN A 163 8.84 -20.06 9.96
N PRO A 164 7.72 -19.73 10.64
CA PRO A 164 7.40 -18.36 11.02
C PRO A 164 8.58 -17.63 11.66
N ALA A 165 9.06 -16.58 11.01
CA ALA A 165 10.07 -15.69 11.56
C ALA A 165 9.44 -14.72 12.58
N PRO A 166 10.13 -14.39 13.68
CA PRO A 166 9.65 -13.36 14.59
C PRO A 166 9.63 -12.00 13.88
N VAL A 167 8.71 -11.13 14.32
CA VAL A 167 8.51 -9.79 13.76
C VAL A 167 8.39 -8.76 14.89
N LEU A 168 9.00 -7.60 14.70
CA LEU A 168 8.94 -6.46 15.60
C LEU A 168 8.68 -5.21 14.76
N LEU A 169 7.45 -4.71 14.80
CA LEU A 169 7.06 -3.60 13.94
C LEU A 169 7.69 -2.28 14.41
N PRO A 170 8.16 -1.43 13.47
CA PRO A 170 8.63 -0.10 13.81
C PRO A 170 7.48 0.76 14.32
N ALA A 171 7.79 1.66 15.25
CA ALA A 171 6.83 2.66 15.73
C ALA A 171 6.26 3.49 14.55
N PRO A 172 5.01 3.96 14.63
CA PRO A 172 4.43 4.85 13.63
C PRO A 172 5.35 6.04 13.31
N ALA A 173 5.47 6.37 12.04
CA ALA A 173 6.39 7.39 11.57
C ALA A 173 5.95 7.99 10.24
N ARG A 174 6.35 9.24 10.02
CA ARG A 174 6.33 9.91 8.73
C ARG A 174 7.76 10.15 8.27
N LEU A 175 8.08 9.70 7.06
CA LEU A 175 9.41 9.79 6.46
C LEU A 175 9.32 10.66 5.21
N GLY A 176 10.06 11.76 5.19
CA GLY A 176 10.21 12.62 4.02
C GLY A 176 11.50 12.30 3.28
N PHE A 177 11.43 12.17 1.95
CA PHE A 177 12.56 11.81 1.09
C PHE A 177 12.82 12.86 0.01
N ASP A 178 14.09 12.99 -0.35
CA ASP A 178 14.49 13.55 -1.63
C ASP A 178 14.54 12.44 -2.67
N VAL A 179 14.01 12.73 -3.86
CA VAL A 179 13.96 11.77 -4.96
C VAL A 179 14.82 12.24 -6.11
N THR A 180 15.69 11.36 -6.59
CA THR A 180 16.35 11.47 -7.89
C THR A 180 15.90 10.31 -8.76
N GLY A 181 15.76 10.55 -10.05
CA GLY A 181 15.33 9.49 -10.96
C GLY A 181 15.61 9.79 -12.41
N GLN A 182 15.35 8.78 -13.23
CA GLN A 182 15.40 8.87 -14.67
C GLN A 182 14.12 8.28 -15.25
N ALA A 183 13.53 8.97 -16.23
CA ALA A 183 12.38 8.50 -16.99
C ALA A 183 12.59 8.80 -18.48
N LYS A 184 12.52 7.78 -19.33
CA LYS A 184 12.72 7.91 -20.79
C LYS A 184 14.03 8.65 -21.15
N GLY A 185 15.08 8.43 -20.37
CA GLY A 185 16.39 9.07 -20.54
C GLY A 185 16.51 10.49 -19.97
N PHE A 186 15.45 11.07 -19.41
CA PHE A 186 15.51 12.38 -18.75
C PHE A 186 15.63 12.22 -17.24
N GLN A 187 16.59 12.94 -16.65
CA GLN A 187 16.73 13.02 -15.20
C GLN A 187 15.65 13.91 -14.60
N TYR A 188 15.13 13.54 -13.44
CA TYR A 188 14.18 14.35 -12.68
C TYR A 188 14.50 14.33 -11.19
N SER A 189 14.00 15.34 -10.50
CA SER A 189 13.98 15.40 -9.04
C SER A 189 12.55 15.56 -8.52
N ALA A 190 12.30 15.04 -7.33
CA ALA A 190 10.99 15.06 -6.70
C ALA A 190 11.10 15.01 -5.17
N ARG A 191 9.95 15.11 -4.50
CA ARG A 191 9.81 14.80 -3.07
C ARG A 191 8.96 13.56 -2.93
N ALA A 192 9.22 12.79 -1.89
CA ALA A 192 8.35 11.70 -1.50
C ALA A 192 8.07 11.69 0.00
N GLU A 193 6.93 11.12 0.37
CA GLU A 193 6.54 10.88 1.76
C GLU A 193 6.15 9.40 1.91
N LEU A 194 6.64 8.75 2.96
CA LEU A 194 6.13 7.46 3.44
C LEU A 194 5.51 7.68 4.82
N VAL A 195 4.20 7.46 4.93
CA VAL A 195 3.47 7.46 6.20
C VAL A 195 3.22 6.02 6.61
N TRP A 196 3.72 5.64 7.78
CA TRP A 196 3.54 4.34 8.42
C TRP A 196 2.76 4.51 9.73
N GLN A 197 1.65 3.79 9.87
CA GLN A 197 0.78 3.83 11.04
C GLN A 197 0.28 2.43 11.39
N HIS A 198 0.12 2.15 12.68
CA HIS A 198 -0.58 0.97 13.18
C HIS A 198 -1.08 1.21 14.61
N ASP A 199 -2.11 0.46 15.03
CA ASP A 199 -2.67 0.50 16.39
C ASP A 199 -2.41 -0.79 17.20
N GLY A 200 -1.65 -1.72 16.61
CA GLY A 200 -1.38 -3.04 17.19
C GLY A 200 -2.35 -4.13 16.76
N GLN A 201 -3.38 -3.80 15.97
CA GLN A 201 -4.32 -4.75 15.34
C GLN A 201 -4.38 -4.54 13.82
N GLN A 202 -4.41 -3.29 13.37
CA GLN A 202 -4.44 -2.89 11.97
C GLN A 202 -3.27 -1.97 11.64
N TYR A 203 -2.88 -1.95 10.37
CA TYR A 203 -1.86 -1.04 9.85
C TYR A 203 -2.33 -0.29 8.60
N GLN A 204 -1.65 0.82 8.35
CA GLN A 204 -1.72 1.56 7.10
C GLN A 204 -0.33 2.07 6.71
N ALA A 205 0.03 1.84 5.46
CA ALA A 205 1.20 2.42 4.81
C ALA A 205 0.76 3.22 3.59
N ARG A 206 1.30 4.44 3.41
CA ARG A 206 1.10 5.25 2.20
C ARG A 206 2.43 5.82 1.76
N GLN A 207 2.83 5.54 0.52
CA GLN A 207 3.97 6.17 -0.12
C GLN A 207 3.47 7.08 -1.24
N GLU A 208 3.93 8.32 -1.30
CA GLU A 208 3.59 9.25 -2.38
C GLU A 208 4.86 9.91 -2.92
N ILE A 209 5.02 9.92 -4.24
CA ILE A 209 6.09 10.64 -4.94
C ILE A 209 5.42 11.74 -5.76
N SER A 210 5.86 12.97 -5.56
CA SER A 210 5.29 14.16 -6.19
C SER A 210 6.35 14.94 -6.94
N VAL A 211 6.14 15.10 -8.24
CA VAL A 211 7.00 15.90 -9.13
C VAL A 211 6.28 17.23 -9.39
N LEU A 212 6.96 18.35 -9.15
CA LEU A 212 6.37 19.67 -9.33
C LEU A 212 5.87 19.84 -10.78
N PHE A 213 4.62 20.27 -10.94
CA PHE A 213 3.91 20.42 -12.23
C PHE A 213 3.67 19.15 -13.06
N LEU A 214 4.22 18.00 -12.67
CA LEU A 214 4.10 16.72 -13.40
C LEU A 214 3.15 15.72 -12.71
N GLY A 215 2.64 16.07 -11.53
CA GLY A 215 1.67 15.27 -10.77
C GLY A 215 2.32 14.36 -9.73
N SER A 216 1.53 13.42 -9.20
CA SER A 216 1.99 12.46 -8.19
C SER A 216 1.60 11.04 -8.52
N ARG A 217 2.35 10.09 -7.95
CA ARG A 217 2.00 8.68 -7.86
C ARG A 217 2.02 8.28 -6.40
N SER A 218 1.01 7.55 -5.97
CA SER A 218 0.91 7.05 -4.61
C SER A 218 0.62 5.55 -4.58
N GLN A 219 1.19 4.88 -3.59
CA GLN A 219 0.89 3.50 -3.25
C GLN A 219 0.33 3.46 -1.83
N THR A 220 -0.63 2.58 -1.60
CA THR A 220 -1.25 2.37 -0.28
C THR A 220 -1.33 0.88 0.02
N SER A 221 -1.09 0.53 1.28
CA SER A 221 -1.29 -0.82 1.81
C SER A 221 -2.02 -0.71 3.13
N VAL A 222 -3.10 -1.46 3.27
CA VAL A 222 -3.87 -1.56 4.53
C VAL A 222 -4.14 -3.02 4.84
N GLY A 223 -4.10 -3.36 6.12
CA GLY A 223 -4.32 -4.72 6.54
C GLY A 223 -4.27 -4.90 8.05
N GLU A 224 -4.06 -6.15 8.45
CA GLU A 224 -4.06 -6.59 9.83
C GLU A 224 -2.64 -6.97 10.27
N LEU A 225 -2.41 -6.93 11.58
CA LEU A 225 -1.21 -7.46 12.21
C LEU A 225 -1.50 -8.89 12.67
N THR A 226 -0.59 -9.79 12.34
CA THR A 226 -0.68 -11.21 12.69
C THR A 226 0.64 -11.66 13.33
N PRO A 227 0.71 -12.88 13.91
CA PRO A 227 1.98 -13.43 14.36
C PRO A 227 3.05 -13.56 13.26
N LEU A 228 2.66 -13.57 11.97
CA LEU A 228 3.58 -13.57 10.83
C LEU A 228 4.02 -12.16 10.41
N GLY A 229 3.51 -11.12 11.07
CA GLY A 229 3.70 -9.72 10.68
C GLY A 229 2.50 -9.17 9.93
N LEU A 230 2.76 -8.40 8.88
CA LEU A 230 1.73 -7.73 8.10
C LEU A 230 0.94 -8.74 7.27
N GLN A 231 -0.39 -8.64 7.32
CA GLN A 231 -1.30 -9.35 6.44
C GLN A 231 -2.13 -8.33 5.65
N PRO A 232 -1.70 -7.96 4.43
CA PRO A 232 -2.42 -7.00 3.60
C PRO A 232 -3.85 -7.46 3.33
N ARG A 233 -4.79 -6.52 3.32
CA ARG A 233 -6.17 -6.74 2.86
C ARG A 233 -6.42 -6.04 1.54
N ARG A 234 -5.76 -4.89 1.32
CA ARG A 234 -5.83 -4.12 0.09
C ARG A 234 -4.50 -3.42 -0.20
N PHE A 235 -4.08 -3.51 -1.45
CA PHE A 235 -3.02 -2.68 -2.02
C PHE A 235 -3.61 -1.79 -3.12
N GLY A 236 -3.24 -0.50 -3.15
CA GLY A 236 -3.63 0.45 -4.18
C GLY A 236 -2.41 1.15 -4.78
N ASP A 237 -2.39 1.34 -6.10
CA ASP A 237 -1.39 2.11 -6.84
C ASP A 237 -2.13 3.13 -7.72
N ARG A 238 -1.96 4.41 -7.39
CA ARG A 238 -2.67 5.53 -7.99
C ARG A 238 -1.70 6.49 -8.65
N SER A 239 -1.89 6.70 -9.94
CA SER A 239 -1.32 7.84 -10.67
C SER A 239 -2.48 8.71 -11.19
N ARG A 240 -2.76 8.68 -12.49
CA ARG A 240 -3.95 9.28 -13.09
C ARG A 240 -5.24 8.54 -12.69
N SER A 241 -5.14 7.21 -12.59
CA SER A 241 -6.20 6.32 -12.09
C SER A 241 -5.61 5.37 -11.06
N GLU A 242 -6.49 4.76 -10.25
CA GLU A 242 -6.09 3.78 -9.24
C GLU A 242 -6.32 2.36 -9.74
N LYS A 243 -5.31 1.52 -9.53
CA LYS A 243 -5.40 0.06 -9.67
C LYS A 243 -5.12 -0.58 -8.32
N ALA A 244 -5.72 -1.72 -8.05
CA ALA A 244 -5.64 -2.32 -6.74
C ALA A 244 -5.69 -3.83 -6.75
N ALA A 245 -5.16 -4.42 -5.68
CA ALA A 245 -5.28 -5.82 -5.34
C ALA A 245 -6.04 -6.00 -4.02
N HIS A 246 -6.93 -6.99 -3.96
CA HIS A 246 -7.70 -7.35 -2.76
C HIS A 246 -7.37 -8.77 -2.34
N PHE A 247 -6.86 -8.90 -1.12
CA PHE A 247 -6.35 -10.15 -0.58
C PHE A 247 -7.45 -10.85 0.22
N ASP A 248 -7.73 -12.09 -0.16
CA ASP A 248 -8.57 -13.01 0.60
C ASP A 248 -7.74 -14.22 1.05
N PHE A 249 -7.07 -14.06 2.20
CA PHE A 249 -6.30 -15.14 2.81
C PHE A 249 -7.17 -16.32 3.26
N ALA A 250 -8.47 -16.13 3.51
CA ALA A 250 -9.37 -17.22 3.86
C ALA A 250 -9.64 -18.12 2.64
N GLN A 251 -9.70 -17.53 1.46
CA GLN A 251 -9.82 -18.25 0.18
C GLN A 251 -8.47 -18.58 -0.47
N GLY A 252 -7.35 -18.10 0.10
CA GLY A 252 -6.01 -18.29 -0.48
C GLY A 252 -5.85 -17.62 -1.84
N GLN A 253 -6.53 -16.48 -2.08
CA GLN A 253 -6.54 -15.82 -3.38
C GLN A 253 -6.40 -14.29 -3.27
N VAL A 254 -5.81 -13.69 -4.30
CA VAL A 254 -5.84 -12.24 -4.53
C VAL A 254 -6.54 -11.92 -5.84
N SER A 255 -7.37 -10.89 -5.84
CA SER A 255 -8.09 -10.39 -7.02
C SER A 255 -7.65 -8.96 -7.38
N PHE A 256 -7.77 -8.57 -8.64
CA PHE A 256 -7.23 -7.31 -9.15
C PHE A 256 -8.31 -6.43 -9.78
N SER A 257 -8.32 -5.13 -9.46
CA SER A 257 -9.23 -4.16 -10.08
C SER A 257 -8.86 -3.84 -11.53
N ALA A 258 -7.67 -4.28 -11.98
CA ALA A 258 -7.19 -4.12 -13.34
C ALA A 258 -7.79 -5.14 -14.34
N ASN A 259 -8.77 -5.94 -13.90
CA ASN A 259 -9.40 -7.01 -14.67
C ASN A 259 -8.41 -8.08 -15.17
N THR A 260 -7.32 -8.29 -14.43
CA THR A 260 -6.39 -9.41 -14.65
C THR A 260 -6.89 -10.63 -13.87
N PRO A 261 -6.53 -11.87 -14.30
CA PRO A 261 -6.90 -13.07 -13.58
C PRO A 261 -6.45 -13.03 -12.12
N SER A 262 -7.29 -13.55 -11.22
CA SER A 262 -6.93 -13.69 -9.81
C SER A 262 -5.78 -14.70 -9.66
N ALA A 263 -4.98 -14.55 -8.61
CA ALA A 263 -3.79 -15.38 -8.37
C ALA A 263 -3.85 -16.03 -6.98
N PRO A 264 -3.26 -17.23 -6.79
CA PRO A 264 -3.17 -17.85 -5.47
C PRO A 264 -2.22 -17.05 -4.56
N ILE A 265 -2.55 -16.98 -3.27
CA ILE A 265 -1.68 -16.42 -2.21
C ILE A 265 -1.64 -17.39 -1.03
N ALA A 266 -0.56 -17.31 -0.26
CA ALA A 266 -0.34 -18.12 0.93
C ALA A 266 0.00 -17.22 2.13
N PRO A 267 -0.14 -17.71 3.38
CA PRO A 267 0.15 -16.92 4.58
C PRO A 267 1.53 -16.24 4.52
N GLY A 268 1.60 -14.96 4.90
CA GLY A 268 2.82 -14.16 4.80
C GLY A 268 3.03 -13.46 3.45
N ALA A 269 2.14 -13.67 2.45
CA ALA A 269 2.15 -12.88 1.23
C ALA A 269 2.03 -11.37 1.52
N GLN A 270 2.83 -10.57 0.82
CA GLN A 270 2.89 -9.12 0.97
C GLN A 270 2.47 -8.42 -0.32
N ASP A 271 2.24 -7.12 -0.25
CA ASP A 271 2.17 -6.26 -1.43
C ASP A 271 3.47 -5.48 -1.65
N ARG A 272 3.58 -4.80 -2.79
CA ARG A 272 4.78 -4.06 -3.19
C ARG A 272 5.21 -2.94 -2.23
N LEU A 273 4.32 -2.46 -1.37
CA LEU A 273 4.65 -1.46 -0.34
C LEU A 273 4.88 -2.13 1.02
N SER A 274 3.98 -3.02 1.46
CA SER A 274 4.11 -3.68 2.77
C SER A 274 5.35 -4.56 2.87
N VAL A 275 5.85 -5.12 1.77
CA VAL A 275 7.06 -5.96 1.76
C VAL A 275 8.28 -5.25 2.37
N PHE A 276 8.43 -3.93 2.18
CA PHE A 276 9.56 -3.19 2.73
C PHE A 276 9.46 -3.02 4.25
N VAL A 277 8.24 -2.81 4.76
CA VAL A 277 8.00 -2.71 6.20
C VAL A 277 8.11 -4.09 6.86
N GLN A 278 7.61 -5.14 6.20
CA GLN A 278 7.73 -6.53 6.67
C GLN A 278 9.19 -6.95 6.80
N LEU A 279 10.04 -6.65 5.81
CA LEU A 279 11.48 -6.91 5.89
C LEU A 279 12.12 -6.16 7.06
N GLY A 280 11.77 -4.89 7.25
CA GLY A 280 12.17 -4.11 8.42
C GLY A 280 11.80 -4.79 9.73
N ALA A 281 10.56 -5.25 9.84
CA ALA A 281 10.04 -5.89 11.04
C ALA A 281 10.72 -7.22 11.36
N MET A 282 11.02 -8.02 10.33
CA MET A 282 11.76 -9.27 10.48
C MET A 282 13.18 -9.05 10.98
N LEU A 283 13.91 -8.11 10.37
CA LEU A 283 15.27 -7.78 10.79
C LEU A 283 15.30 -7.13 12.19
N ALA A 284 14.31 -6.30 12.52
CA ALA A 284 14.21 -5.69 13.85
C ALA A 284 14.01 -6.71 14.98
N ALA A 285 13.32 -7.83 14.70
CA ALA A 285 13.00 -8.83 15.70
C ALA A 285 14.17 -9.75 16.04
N ALA A 286 15.00 -10.08 15.06
CA ALA A 286 16.13 -10.99 15.23
C ALA A 286 17.24 -10.71 14.20
N PRO A 287 17.97 -9.58 14.33
CA PRO A 287 19.02 -9.18 13.37
C PRO A 287 20.07 -10.26 13.10
N GLU A 288 20.42 -11.04 14.12
CA GLU A 288 21.40 -12.13 14.09
C GLU A 288 21.01 -13.29 13.18
N HIS A 289 19.73 -13.44 12.84
CA HIS A 289 19.25 -14.45 11.89
C HIS A 289 19.41 -14.03 10.42
N TYR A 290 19.85 -12.79 10.17
CA TYR A 290 19.98 -12.25 8.81
C TYR A 290 21.41 -11.74 8.55
N PRO A 291 22.45 -12.59 8.66
CA PRO A 291 23.79 -12.20 8.22
C PRO A 291 23.82 -11.90 6.71
N ALA A 292 24.85 -11.17 6.27
CA ALA A 292 25.06 -10.88 4.86
C ALA A 292 25.09 -12.17 4.02
N GLY A 293 24.44 -12.14 2.85
CA GLY A 293 24.23 -13.28 1.97
C GLY A 293 22.92 -14.05 2.23
N THR A 294 22.20 -13.78 3.32
CA THR A 294 20.89 -14.40 3.59
C THR A 294 19.91 -14.07 2.47
N GLN A 295 19.18 -15.08 1.97
CA GLN A 295 18.14 -14.90 0.96
C GLN A 295 16.76 -15.04 1.59
N ILE A 296 15.88 -14.06 1.33
CA ILE A 296 14.51 -14.02 1.85
C ILE A 296 13.57 -14.01 0.65
N SER A 297 12.87 -15.11 0.43
CA SER A 297 11.84 -15.26 -0.61
C SER A 297 10.47 -14.93 -0.04
N ILE A 298 9.79 -13.93 -0.60
CA ILE A 298 8.50 -13.42 -0.13
C ILE A 298 7.51 -13.38 -1.30
N PRO A 299 6.37 -14.07 -1.22
CA PRO A 299 5.27 -13.87 -2.18
C PRO A 299 4.83 -12.41 -2.13
N THR A 300 4.95 -11.71 -3.25
CA THR A 300 4.73 -10.27 -3.36
C THR A 300 3.75 -9.97 -4.46
N VAL A 301 2.75 -9.15 -4.15
CA VAL A 301 1.63 -8.84 -5.04
C VAL A 301 1.68 -7.37 -5.48
N SER A 302 1.58 -7.16 -6.78
CA SER A 302 1.40 -5.84 -7.40
C SER A 302 -0.08 -5.50 -7.58
N ALA A 303 -0.40 -4.38 -8.22
CA ALA A 303 -1.79 -4.06 -8.56
C ALA A 303 -2.38 -4.96 -9.67
N ARG A 304 -1.60 -5.92 -10.21
CA ARG A 304 -1.98 -6.74 -11.37
C ARG A 304 -1.61 -8.21 -11.31
N ALA A 305 -0.55 -8.55 -10.58
CA ALA A 305 0.03 -9.89 -10.57
C ALA A 305 0.58 -10.23 -9.18
N ALA A 306 0.74 -11.53 -8.94
CA ALA A 306 1.43 -12.07 -7.78
C ALA A 306 2.69 -12.80 -8.24
N ASP A 307 3.83 -12.47 -7.63
CA ASP A 307 5.13 -13.05 -7.92
C ASP A 307 5.85 -13.44 -6.62
N THR A 308 7.04 -14.04 -6.73
CA THR A 308 7.92 -14.24 -5.57
C THR A 308 9.14 -13.33 -5.69
N TRP A 309 9.30 -12.45 -4.72
CA TRP A 309 10.46 -11.58 -4.62
C TRP A 309 11.52 -12.22 -3.73
N VAL A 310 12.74 -12.30 -4.22
CA VAL A 310 13.88 -12.81 -3.46
C VAL A 310 14.83 -11.65 -3.16
N PHE A 311 15.01 -11.36 -1.88
CA PHE A 311 15.94 -10.34 -1.40
C PHE A 311 17.19 -10.99 -0.82
N THR A 312 18.35 -10.47 -1.18
CA THR A 312 19.62 -10.82 -0.56
C THR A 312 20.00 -9.72 0.43
N VAL A 313 20.29 -10.10 1.67
CA VAL A 313 20.80 -9.21 2.71
C VAL A 313 22.28 -8.93 2.45
N GLY A 314 22.71 -7.68 2.51
CA GLY A 314 24.11 -7.29 2.36
C GLY A 314 24.76 -6.88 3.68
N GLU A 315 26.02 -6.47 3.61
CA GLU A 315 26.76 -5.98 4.77
C GLU A 315 26.27 -4.60 5.21
N THR A 316 26.25 -4.34 6.51
CA THR A 316 25.88 -3.03 7.04
C THR A 316 26.87 -1.97 6.58
N GLU A 317 26.39 -0.95 5.88
CA GLU A 317 27.19 0.14 5.34
C GLU A 317 26.76 1.49 5.90
N GLN A 318 27.66 2.48 5.82
CA GLN A 318 27.34 3.87 6.16
C GLN A 318 26.86 4.60 4.92
N LEU A 319 25.69 5.23 5.02
CA LEU A 319 25.08 6.03 3.97
C LEU A 319 25.24 7.51 4.26
N ASP A 320 25.58 8.27 3.23
CA ASP A 320 25.43 9.72 3.21
C ASP A 320 24.01 10.06 2.71
N LEU A 321 23.15 10.54 3.61
CA LEU A 321 21.78 10.92 3.30
C LEU A 321 21.58 12.42 3.59
N PRO A 322 20.54 13.06 3.01
CA PRO A 322 20.22 14.46 3.33
C PRO A 322 20.01 14.73 4.83
N MET A 323 19.59 13.71 5.61
CA MET A 323 19.46 13.83 7.07
C MET A 323 20.77 13.63 7.86
N GLY A 324 21.88 13.29 7.19
CA GLY A 324 23.18 12.99 7.80
C GLY A 324 23.67 11.56 7.51
N HIS A 325 24.73 11.17 8.21
CA HIS A 325 25.33 9.85 8.08
C HIS A 325 24.54 8.80 8.87
N ILE A 326 24.12 7.72 8.23
CA ILE A 326 23.32 6.65 8.85
C ILE A 326 23.87 5.29 8.48
N ARG A 327 24.03 4.38 9.46
CA ARG A 327 24.32 2.98 9.17
C ARG A 327 23.04 2.25 8.78
N ALA A 328 23.08 1.51 7.68
CA ALA A 328 21.94 0.77 7.19
C ALA A 328 22.34 -0.61 6.65
N VAL A 329 21.41 -1.56 6.76
CA VAL A 329 21.50 -2.88 6.16
C VAL A 329 20.88 -2.81 4.76
N PRO A 330 21.65 -3.02 3.68
CA PRO A 330 21.11 -3.10 2.34
C PRO A 330 20.44 -4.45 2.11
N LEU A 331 19.31 -4.45 1.43
CA LEU A 331 18.64 -5.61 0.88
C LEU A 331 18.43 -5.37 -0.61
N GLN A 332 18.77 -6.35 -1.42
CA GLN A 332 18.68 -6.24 -2.87
C GLN A 332 17.91 -7.41 -3.46
N ARG A 333 16.93 -7.07 -4.29
CA ARG A 333 16.29 -7.98 -5.22
C ARG A 333 16.85 -7.72 -6.62
N LEU A 334 17.40 -8.77 -7.23
CA LEU A 334 17.82 -8.75 -8.63
C LEU A 334 16.69 -9.23 -9.56
N PRO A 335 16.61 -8.69 -10.79
CA PRO A 335 15.76 -9.25 -11.85
C PRO A 335 16.12 -10.73 -12.09
N ARG A 336 15.12 -11.61 -12.16
CA ARG A 336 15.32 -13.05 -12.46
C ARG A 336 14.79 -13.47 -13.84
N ARG A 337 14.06 -12.58 -14.51
CA ARG A 337 13.43 -12.78 -15.80
C ARG A 337 13.54 -11.50 -16.61
N ASP A 338 13.32 -11.59 -17.91
CA ASP A 338 13.14 -10.42 -18.74
C ASP A 338 11.97 -9.57 -18.21
N TYR A 339 12.11 -8.26 -18.33
CA TYR A 339 11.15 -7.26 -17.85
C TYR A 339 10.97 -7.16 -16.32
N ASP A 340 11.72 -7.95 -15.55
CA ASP A 340 11.69 -7.89 -14.09
C ASP A 340 12.39 -6.64 -13.55
N GLN A 341 11.95 -6.15 -12.40
CA GLN A 341 12.42 -4.93 -11.79
C GLN A 341 13.50 -5.24 -10.75
N LYS A 342 14.51 -4.36 -10.64
CA LYS A 342 15.45 -4.37 -9.53
C LYS A 342 14.87 -3.52 -8.39
N ALA A 343 14.90 -4.05 -7.17
CA ALA A 343 14.56 -3.28 -5.98
C ALA A 343 15.73 -3.32 -4.99
N GLN A 344 16.09 -2.17 -4.44
CA GLN A 344 17.09 -2.03 -3.40
C GLN A 344 16.47 -1.24 -2.24
N LEU A 345 16.74 -1.70 -1.03
CA LEU A 345 16.17 -1.18 0.20
C LEU A 345 17.29 -1.09 1.23
N TRP A 346 17.36 0.03 1.95
CA TRP A 346 18.28 0.19 3.07
C TRP A 346 17.50 0.45 4.34
N LEU A 347 17.73 -0.39 5.35
CA LEU A 347 17.03 -0.35 6.64
C LEU A 347 17.99 0.10 7.74
N ALA A 348 17.66 1.13 8.49
CA ALA A 348 18.54 1.66 9.54
C ALA A 348 18.20 1.09 10.92
N PRO A 349 19.09 0.30 11.57
CA PRO A 349 18.84 -0.24 12.90
C PRO A 349 18.55 0.84 13.94
N GLU A 350 19.26 1.97 13.88
CA GLU A 350 19.11 3.12 14.78
C GLU A 350 17.73 3.79 14.68
N LEU A 351 17.00 3.56 13.58
CA LEU A 351 15.63 4.05 13.38
C LEU A 351 14.58 2.93 13.48
N GLY A 352 14.92 1.81 14.13
CA GLY A 352 14.01 0.67 14.27
C GLY A 352 13.80 -0.10 12.96
N TYR A 353 14.83 -0.15 12.12
CA TYR A 353 14.79 -0.76 10.78
C TYR A 353 13.74 -0.13 9.86
N LEU A 354 13.51 1.19 9.99
CA LEU A 354 12.73 1.94 8.98
C LEU A 354 13.52 2.07 7.66
N PRO A 355 12.84 2.12 6.50
CA PRO A 355 13.47 2.42 5.22
C PRO A 355 14.10 3.81 5.19
N VAL A 356 15.41 3.88 4.95
CA VAL A 356 16.16 5.14 4.84
C VAL A 356 16.65 5.45 3.43
N ARG A 357 16.71 4.42 2.57
CA ARG A 357 16.88 4.57 1.12
C ARG A 357 16.08 3.49 0.41
N ILE A 358 15.43 3.83 -0.68
CA ILE A 358 14.71 2.88 -1.55
C ILE A 358 15.08 3.22 -2.98
N ARG A 359 15.49 2.23 -3.78
CA ARG A 359 15.73 2.41 -5.21
C ARG A 359 15.00 1.34 -5.99
N ILE A 360 14.14 1.76 -6.91
CA ILE A 360 13.47 0.87 -7.86
C ILE A 360 13.98 1.20 -9.26
N THR A 361 14.52 0.19 -9.94
CA THR A 361 14.96 0.29 -11.33
C THR A 361 14.09 -0.62 -12.19
N GLN A 362 13.46 -0.03 -13.19
CA GLN A 362 12.66 -0.72 -14.20
C GLN A 362 13.56 -1.46 -15.19
N SER A 363 12.99 -2.40 -15.93
CA SER A 363 13.71 -3.20 -16.93
C SER A 363 14.29 -2.36 -18.08
N ASN A 364 13.70 -1.21 -18.38
CA ASN A 364 14.21 -0.24 -19.37
C ASN A 364 15.32 0.69 -18.83
N GLY A 365 15.76 0.50 -17.57
CA GLY A 365 16.78 1.32 -16.91
C GLY A 365 16.27 2.60 -16.25
N ASP A 366 14.99 2.96 -16.42
CA ASP A 366 14.38 4.05 -15.67
C ASP A 366 14.39 3.72 -14.17
N TYR A 367 14.59 4.72 -13.32
CA TYR A 367 14.66 4.49 -11.88
C TYR A 367 14.11 5.65 -11.06
N ALA A 368 13.77 5.33 -9.82
CA ALA A 368 13.51 6.30 -8.76
C ALA A 368 14.31 5.87 -7.53
N GLU A 369 15.12 6.77 -6.99
CA GLU A 369 15.86 6.61 -5.74
C GLU A 369 15.36 7.63 -4.73
N LEU A 370 14.84 7.14 -3.60
CA LEU A 370 14.36 7.91 -2.47
C LEU A 370 15.46 7.88 -1.40
N SER A 371 15.96 9.04 -0.98
CA SER A 371 16.94 9.18 0.10
C SER A 371 16.34 9.98 1.25
N LEU A 372 16.40 9.41 2.47
CA LEU A 372 15.71 9.97 3.64
C LEU A 372 16.26 11.35 4.00
N ARG A 373 15.35 12.30 4.15
CA ARG A 373 15.64 13.69 4.48
C ARG A 373 15.18 14.05 5.88
N GLU A 374 14.03 13.55 6.31
CA GLU A 374 13.49 13.82 7.63
C GLU A 374 12.60 12.70 8.14
N ARG A 375 12.50 12.60 9.46
CA ARG A 375 11.58 11.72 10.17
C ARG A 375 10.79 12.54 11.18
N ALA A 376 9.49 12.32 11.21
CA ALA A 376 8.57 12.90 12.19
C ALA A 376 7.63 11.82 12.74
N ALA A 377 6.89 12.18 13.79
CA ALA A 377 5.68 11.45 14.16
C ALA A 377 4.66 11.53 12.98
N PRO A 378 3.79 10.51 12.82
CA PRO A 378 2.85 10.44 11.70
C PRO A 378 1.91 11.65 11.61
#